data_AF-A0A151Z8R8-F1
#
_entry.id   AF-A0A151Z8R8-F1
#
_cell.length_a   1.000
_cell.length_b   1.000
_cell.length_c   1.000
_cell.angle_alpha   90.00
_cell.angle_beta   90.00
_cell.angle_gamma   90.00
#
_symmetry.space_group_name_H-M   'P 1'
#
loop_
_entity.id
_entity.type
_entity.pdbx_description
1 polymer ?
#
loop_
_entity_poly.entity_id
_entity_poly.type
_entity_poly.pdbx_seq_one_letter_code
_entity_poly.pdbx_strand_id
1 'polypeptide(L)'
;MSVLKSLIVLIALVISSIQCQTSISNCTFIADGYQYDFSSIGSYNPNGYFWNFGYDQGFINVCQTAYSCVSEDGATGMAGCKYFESLGQVQSGEFSSISPAGTGAILTYYDNSYMNYIVRIKLLCAKNKRIPSIISSGISATNSRQYEFTISGKGACGYQM
;
A
#
# COMPACT_ATOMS: atom_id res chain seq x y z
N MET A 1 24.37 33.12 28.44
CA MET A 1 23.16 33.09 27.57
C MET A 1 23.38 32.51 26.17
N SER A 2 24.53 31.88 25.84
CA SER A 2 24.73 31.28 24.49
C SER A 2 24.45 29.78 24.41
N VAL A 3 24.64 29.02 25.50
CA VAL A 3 24.46 27.55 25.50
C VAL A 3 23.00 27.13 25.30
N LEU A 4 22.07 27.91 25.86
CA LEU A 4 20.63 27.62 25.78
C LEU A 4 20.07 27.77 24.35
N LYS A 5 20.65 28.67 23.54
CA LYS A 5 20.23 28.87 22.15
C LYS A 5 20.73 27.76 21.22
N SER A 6 21.93 27.24 21.46
CA SER A 6 22.49 26.14 20.67
C SER A 6 21.75 24.81 20.89
N LEU A 7 21.22 24.58 22.11
CA LEU A 7 20.47 23.37 22.44
C LEU A 7 19.11 23.30 21.72
N ILE A 8 18.42 24.45 21.58
CA ILE A 8 17.11 24.54 20.92
C ILE A 8 17.24 24.29 19.40
N VAL A 9 18.35 24.73 18.79
CA VAL A 9 18.62 24.48 17.36
C VAL A 9 18.92 23.00 17.08
N LEU A 10 19.61 22.31 17.99
CA LEU A 10 19.88 20.87 17.85
C LEU A 10 18.59 20.05 17.96
N ILE A 11 17.68 20.41 18.87
CA ILE A 11 16.38 19.73 19.04
C ILE A 11 15.46 19.99 17.83
N ALA A 12 15.44 21.20 17.27
CA ALA A 12 14.64 21.53 16.08
C ALA A 12 15.11 20.80 14.80
N LEU A 13 16.41 20.52 14.67
CA LEU A 13 16.95 19.72 13.55
C LEU A 13 16.57 18.24 13.66
N VAL A 14 16.52 17.67 14.86
CA VAL A 14 16.16 16.26 15.08
C VAL A 14 14.65 16.00 14.89
N ILE A 15 13.79 16.99 15.13
CA ILE A 15 12.33 16.85 14.89
C ILE A 15 11.99 16.86 13.38
N SER A 16 12.89 17.37 12.53
CA SER A 16 12.67 17.46 11.07
C SER A 16 12.86 16.14 10.31
N SER A 17 13.21 15.04 10.99
CA SER A 17 13.52 13.75 10.34
C SER A 17 12.51 12.64 10.62
N ILE A 18 11.26 12.94 11.00
CA ILE A 18 10.18 11.96 10.81
C ILE A 18 9.89 11.91 9.30
N GLN A 19 10.77 11.22 8.57
CA GLN A 19 10.56 10.87 7.17
C GLN A 19 9.48 9.79 7.14
N CYS A 20 8.23 10.23 7.20
CA CYS A 20 7.10 9.36 6.99
C CYS A 20 7.11 8.91 5.54
N GLN A 21 7.38 7.63 5.29
CA GLN A 21 7.36 7.10 3.94
C GLN A 21 5.91 6.94 3.47
N THR A 22 5.44 7.90 2.67
CA THR A 22 4.07 7.91 2.13
C THR A 22 3.93 7.14 0.82
N SER A 23 5.04 6.65 0.25
CA SER A 23 5.08 5.87 -0.99
C SER A 23 6.21 4.84 -1.00
N ILE A 24 6.04 3.74 -1.71
CA ILE A 24 7.18 2.87 -2.09
C ILE A 24 8.08 3.72 -2.99
N SER A 25 9.40 3.66 -2.77
CA SER A 25 10.39 4.48 -3.50
C SER A 25 10.32 4.29 -5.01
N ASN A 26 9.83 3.13 -5.48
CA ASN A 26 9.52 2.88 -6.87
C ASN A 26 8.29 1.96 -7.00
N CYS A 27 7.22 2.44 -7.64
CA CYS A 27 5.98 1.67 -7.87
C CYS A 27 6.04 0.82 -9.15
N THR A 28 7.24 0.40 -9.52
CA THR A 28 7.49 -0.45 -10.69
C THR A 28 7.97 -1.82 -10.27
N PHE A 29 7.63 -2.82 -11.06
CA PHE A 29 8.09 -4.20 -10.87
C PHE A 29 8.59 -4.75 -12.20
N ILE A 30 9.62 -5.60 -12.16
CA ILE A 30 10.16 -6.26 -13.35
C ILE A 30 10.27 -7.75 -13.03
N ALA A 31 9.61 -8.58 -13.84
CA ALA A 31 9.69 -10.03 -13.71
C ALA A 31 9.32 -10.70 -15.03
N ASP A 32 9.94 -11.85 -15.29
CA ASP A 32 9.57 -12.76 -16.38
C ASP A 32 9.51 -12.10 -17.78
N GLY A 33 10.39 -11.11 -18.02
CA GLY A 33 10.47 -10.36 -19.29
C GLY A 33 9.45 -9.22 -19.45
N TYR A 34 8.73 -8.87 -18.39
CA TYR A 34 7.77 -7.77 -18.39
C TYR A 34 8.12 -6.70 -17.35
N GLN A 35 7.89 -5.44 -17.71
CA GLN A 35 7.92 -4.30 -16.79
C GLN A 35 6.49 -3.84 -16.48
N TYR A 36 6.24 -3.53 -15.22
CA TYR A 36 4.97 -3.02 -14.71
C TYR A 36 5.19 -1.66 -14.04
N ASP A 37 4.23 -0.75 -14.21
CA ASP A 37 4.18 0.54 -13.51
C ASP A 37 2.79 0.74 -12.92
N PHE A 38 2.67 0.55 -11.60
CA PHE A 38 1.41 0.62 -10.89
C PHE A 38 1.10 2.02 -10.33
N SER A 39 1.92 3.03 -10.65
CA SER A 39 1.74 4.41 -10.15
C SER A 39 0.36 4.96 -10.48
N SER A 40 -0.13 4.66 -11.68
CA SER A 40 -1.46 5.03 -12.16
C SER A 40 -2.60 4.39 -11.38
N ILE A 41 -2.39 3.22 -10.74
CA ILE A 41 -3.39 2.57 -9.88
C ILE A 41 -3.42 3.25 -8.52
N GLY A 42 -2.26 3.49 -7.91
CA GLY A 42 -2.19 4.20 -6.64
C GLY A 42 -2.80 5.60 -6.78
N SER A 43 -2.16 6.44 -7.60
CA SER A 43 -2.48 7.87 -7.75
C SER A 43 -3.91 8.16 -8.22
N TYR A 44 -4.60 7.20 -8.84
CA TYR A 44 -5.99 7.37 -9.23
C TYR A 44 -6.91 7.65 -8.03
N ASN A 45 -6.64 7.03 -6.88
CA ASN A 45 -7.39 7.28 -5.65
C ASN A 45 -6.42 7.43 -4.46
N PRO A 46 -5.88 8.64 -4.22
CA PRO A 46 -4.92 8.87 -3.13
C PRO A 46 -5.53 8.57 -1.76
N ASN A 47 -6.83 8.81 -1.59
CA ASN A 47 -7.55 8.48 -0.37
C ASN A 47 -7.60 6.97 -0.06
N GLY A 48 -7.37 6.14 -1.07
CA GLY A 48 -7.44 4.69 -0.98
C GLY A 48 -8.78 4.15 -1.48
N TYR A 49 -8.74 2.91 -1.95
CA TYR A 49 -9.90 2.16 -2.37
C TYR A 49 -10.66 1.66 -1.14
N PHE A 50 -11.90 2.11 -1.00
CA PHE A 50 -12.80 1.59 0.02
C PHE A 50 -13.10 0.12 -0.22
N TRP A 51 -13.09 -0.67 0.84
CA TRP A 51 -13.48 -2.08 0.83
C TRP A 51 -14.37 -2.40 2.02
N ASN A 52 -15.21 -3.41 1.84
CA ASN A 52 -15.96 -4.06 2.90
C ASN A 52 -15.94 -5.58 2.69
N PHE A 53 -16.04 -6.32 3.80
CA PHE A 53 -16.16 -7.77 3.81
C PHE A 53 -16.84 -8.22 5.12
N GLY A 54 -18.09 -8.66 5.03
CA GLY A 54 -18.88 -8.96 6.23
C GLY A 54 -19.05 -7.73 7.12
N TYR A 55 -18.53 -7.80 8.35
CA TYR A 55 -18.52 -6.69 9.31
C TYR A 55 -17.22 -5.89 9.30
N ASP A 56 -16.27 -6.19 8.43
CA ASP A 56 -15.01 -5.45 8.32
C ASP A 56 -15.07 -4.47 7.15
N GLN A 57 -14.52 -3.27 7.35
CA GLN A 57 -14.41 -2.27 6.28
C GLN A 57 -13.20 -1.35 6.51
N GLY A 58 -12.75 -0.71 5.44
CA GLY A 58 -11.66 0.26 5.52
C GLY A 58 -11.19 0.70 4.15
N PHE A 59 -9.91 1.07 4.08
CA PHE A 59 -9.27 1.55 2.87
C PHE A 59 -7.95 0.81 2.62
N ILE A 60 -7.59 0.63 1.37
CA ILE A 60 -6.27 0.18 0.94
C ILE A 60 -5.77 1.03 -0.22
N ASN A 61 -4.46 1.10 -0.43
CA ASN A 61 -3.90 1.77 -1.60
C ASN A 61 -2.71 0.99 -2.17
N VAL A 62 -2.29 1.39 -3.36
CA VAL A 62 -1.23 0.74 -4.13
C VAL A 62 -0.03 1.67 -4.19
N CYS A 63 1.11 1.18 -3.72
CA CYS A 63 2.40 1.88 -3.60
C CYS A 63 2.41 3.18 -2.80
N GLN A 64 1.33 3.56 -2.13
CA GLN A 64 1.25 4.80 -1.38
C GLN A 64 0.31 4.69 -0.19
N THR A 65 0.32 5.70 0.67
CA THR A 65 -0.56 5.77 1.83
C THR A 65 -2.02 5.82 1.37
N ALA A 66 -2.88 5.07 2.06
CA ALA A 66 -4.32 5.26 1.98
C ALA A 66 -4.69 6.44 2.87
N TYR A 67 -4.80 7.65 2.32
CA TYR A 67 -4.99 8.87 3.15
C TYR A 67 -6.31 8.92 3.93
N SER A 68 -7.31 8.08 3.59
CA SER A 68 -8.51 7.92 4.42
C SER A 68 -8.33 6.98 5.60
N CYS A 69 -7.18 6.31 5.73
CA CYS A 69 -6.84 5.58 6.94
C CYS A 69 -6.45 6.55 8.04
N VAL A 70 -7.15 6.44 9.17
CA VAL A 70 -6.88 7.18 10.40
C VAL A 70 -6.53 6.15 11.46
N SER A 71 -5.42 6.32 12.18
CA SER A 71 -5.01 5.40 13.23
C SER A 71 -5.18 6.04 14.61
N GLU A 72 -5.72 5.29 15.57
CA GLU A 72 -5.85 5.76 16.96
C GLU A 72 -4.49 5.95 17.65
N ASP A 73 -3.50 5.13 17.29
CA ASP A 73 -2.14 5.19 17.82
C ASP A 73 -1.24 6.22 17.11
N GLY A 74 -1.79 6.96 16.14
CA GLY A 74 -1.06 7.93 15.33
C GLY A 74 -0.16 7.30 14.26
N ALA A 75 -0.31 6.01 13.95
CA ALA A 75 0.41 5.39 12.84
C ALA A 75 0.18 6.16 11.53
N THR A 76 1.27 6.41 10.84
CA THR A 76 1.32 7.12 9.56
C THR A 76 1.90 6.19 8.49
N GLY A 77 1.67 6.47 7.21
CA GLY A 77 2.23 5.62 6.15
C GLY A 77 1.49 4.30 5.95
N MET A 78 0.24 4.19 6.44
CA MET A 78 -0.59 2.99 6.28
C MET A 78 -0.92 2.74 4.80
N ALA A 79 -0.55 1.57 4.30
CA ALA A 79 -0.96 1.10 2.98
C ALA A 79 -2.42 0.62 2.99
N GLY A 80 -2.90 0.22 4.16
CA GLY A 80 -4.30 -0.11 4.37
C GLY A 80 -4.66 -0.16 5.84
N CYS A 81 -5.95 -0.04 6.10
CA CYS A 81 -6.54 -0.06 7.43
C CYS A 81 -7.89 -0.77 7.41
N LYS A 82 -8.29 -1.22 8.59
CA LYS A 82 -9.65 -1.63 8.92
C LYS A 82 -10.12 -0.73 10.06
N TYR A 83 -11.18 0.04 9.86
CA TYR A 83 -11.58 1.09 10.81
C TYR A 83 -10.39 1.98 11.19
N PHE A 84 -9.96 1.94 12.45
CA PHE A 84 -8.80 2.67 12.98
C PHE A 84 -7.55 1.80 13.19
N GLU A 85 -7.58 0.55 12.72
CA GLU A 85 -6.49 -0.42 12.84
C GLU A 85 -5.64 -0.44 11.57
N SER A 86 -4.32 -0.25 11.71
CA SER A 86 -3.35 -0.48 10.63
C SER A 86 -3.35 -1.95 10.20
N LEU A 87 -3.48 -2.21 8.90
CA LEU A 87 -3.34 -3.56 8.33
C LEU A 87 -1.99 -3.79 7.64
N GLY A 88 -1.28 -2.73 7.29
CA GLY A 88 -0.01 -2.81 6.59
C GLY A 88 0.60 -1.44 6.34
N GLN A 89 1.93 -1.40 6.27
CA GLN A 89 2.70 -0.17 6.08
C GLN A 89 3.23 -0.08 4.66
N VAL A 90 3.22 1.11 4.06
CA VAL A 90 3.66 1.30 2.66
C VAL A 90 5.13 0.89 2.47
N GLN A 91 5.97 1.16 3.45
CA GLN A 91 7.40 0.86 3.40
C GLN A 91 7.73 -0.65 3.36
N SER A 92 6.80 -1.52 3.75
CA SER A 92 6.98 -2.98 3.72
C SER A 92 6.43 -3.62 2.44
N GLY A 93 6.14 -2.82 1.41
CA GLY A 93 5.58 -3.28 0.15
C GLY A 93 6.54 -4.17 -0.64
N GLU A 94 6.12 -5.40 -0.92
CA GLU A 94 6.87 -6.38 -1.70
C GLU A 94 6.06 -6.87 -2.91
N PHE A 95 6.70 -6.92 -4.08
CA PHE A 95 6.09 -7.44 -5.30
C PHE A 95 6.46 -8.89 -5.55
N SER A 96 5.51 -9.66 -6.08
CA SER A 96 5.74 -10.99 -6.64
C SER A 96 4.97 -11.19 -7.95
N SER A 97 5.45 -12.09 -8.80
CA SER A 97 4.87 -12.33 -10.11
C SER A 97 3.57 -13.15 -10.05
N ILE A 98 2.76 -12.99 -11.09
CA ILE A 98 1.56 -13.80 -11.34
C ILE A 98 1.76 -14.51 -12.68
N SER A 99 1.32 -15.77 -12.76
CA SER A 99 1.24 -16.51 -14.01
C SER A 99 -0.15 -16.34 -14.67
N PRO A 100 -0.22 -16.10 -15.99
CA PRO A 100 0.91 -15.91 -16.90
C PRO A 100 1.51 -14.50 -16.80
N ALA A 101 2.79 -14.36 -17.18
CA ALA A 101 3.48 -13.07 -17.18
C ALA A 101 2.74 -12.02 -18.05
N GLY A 102 2.85 -10.75 -17.68
CA GLY A 102 2.14 -9.63 -18.29
C GLY A 102 0.70 -9.43 -17.81
N THR A 103 0.13 -10.38 -17.06
CA THR A 103 -1.25 -10.28 -16.55
C THR A 103 -1.39 -9.54 -15.23
N GLY A 104 -0.29 -9.25 -14.55
CA GLY A 104 -0.31 -8.52 -13.29
C GLY A 104 0.82 -8.89 -12.34
N ALA A 105 0.70 -8.42 -11.11
CA ALA A 105 1.59 -8.76 -10.00
C ALA A 105 0.80 -8.82 -8.69
N ILE A 106 1.40 -9.40 -7.66
CA ILE A 106 0.90 -9.33 -6.29
C ILE A 106 1.75 -8.32 -5.54
N LEU A 107 1.10 -7.37 -4.86
CA LEU A 107 1.73 -6.45 -3.93
C LEU A 107 1.31 -6.83 -2.52
N THR A 108 2.28 -7.12 -1.67
CA THR A 108 2.06 -7.52 -0.27
C THR A 108 2.61 -6.46 0.66
N TYR A 109 1.83 -6.04 1.65
CA TYR A 109 2.25 -5.19 2.74
C TYR A 109 2.17 -5.94 4.05
N TYR A 110 3.11 -5.63 4.94
CA TYR A 110 3.19 -6.17 6.28
C TYR A 110 2.96 -5.05 7.30
N ASP A 111 2.17 -5.34 8.31
CA ASP A 111 2.05 -4.48 9.48
C ASP A 111 3.19 -4.80 10.47
N ASN A 112 3.82 -3.75 10.99
CA ASN A 112 4.95 -3.89 11.91
C ASN A 112 4.52 -3.91 13.38
N SER A 113 3.21 -3.91 13.67
CA SER A 113 2.69 -4.01 15.03
C SER A 113 2.70 -5.46 15.54
N TYR A 114 2.40 -5.64 16.83
CA TYR A 114 2.21 -6.96 17.44
C TYR A 114 1.16 -7.83 16.70
N MET A 115 0.18 -7.20 16.05
CA MET A 115 -0.88 -7.92 15.33
C MET A 115 -0.37 -8.59 14.07
N ASN A 116 0.74 -8.13 13.46
CA ASN A 116 1.37 -8.73 12.28
C ASN A 116 0.36 -9.02 11.15
N TYR A 117 -0.50 -8.05 10.84
CA TYR A 117 -1.42 -8.13 9.72
C TYR A 117 -0.67 -8.14 8.39
N ILE A 118 -1.33 -8.72 7.38
CA ILE A 118 -0.83 -8.81 6.01
C ILE A 118 -1.92 -8.28 5.08
N VAL A 119 -1.56 -7.36 4.19
CA VAL A 119 -2.43 -6.92 3.09
C VAL A 119 -1.85 -7.45 1.80
N ARG A 120 -2.59 -8.33 1.11
CA ARG A 120 -2.17 -8.94 -0.16
C ARG A 120 -3.08 -8.47 -1.28
N ILE A 121 -2.55 -7.65 -2.18
CA ILE A 121 -3.28 -7.05 -3.29
C ILE A 121 -2.86 -7.71 -4.60
N LYS A 122 -3.78 -8.43 -5.23
CA LYS A 122 -3.63 -8.91 -6.60
C LYS A 122 -3.96 -7.77 -7.57
N LEU A 123 -2.96 -7.28 -8.29
CA LEU A 123 -3.10 -6.26 -9.33
C LEU A 123 -3.31 -6.97 -10.67
N LEU A 124 -4.53 -6.91 -11.21
CA LEU A 124 -4.91 -7.67 -12.40
C LEU A 124 -5.10 -6.77 -13.63
N CYS A 125 -4.36 -7.08 -14.70
CA CYS A 125 -4.47 -6.42 -15.98
C CYS A 125 -5.89 -6.48 -16.55
N ALA A 126 -6.46 -5.32 -16.83
CA ALA A 126 -7.68 -5.20 -17.62
C ALA A 126 -7.51 -4.07 -18.65
N LYS A 127 -7.08 -4.42 -19.87
CA LYS A 127 -6.72 -3.48 -20.93
C LYS A 127 -7.81 -2.45 -21.25
N ASN A 128 -9.08 -2.85 -21.14
CA ASN A 128 -10.23 -2.01 -21.46
C ASN A 128 -10.76 -1.20 -20.25
N LYS A 129 -10.22 -1.45 -19.04
CA LYS A 129 -10.69 -0.82 -17.80
C LYS A 129 -9.81 0.37 -17.46
N ARG A 130 -10.25 1.57 -17.87
CA ARG A 130 -9.53 2.83 -17.63
C ARG A 130 -9.50 3.23 -16.17
N ILE A 131 -10.59 2.97 -15.45
CA ILE A 131 -10.76 3.30 -14.04
C ILE A 131 -10.41 2.06 -13.21
N PRO A 132 -9.30 2.05 -12.46
CA PRO A 132 -8.99 0.95 -11.56
C PRO A 132 -10.05 0.83 -10.46
N SER A 133 -10.37 -0.39 -10.05
CA SER A 133 -11.26 -0.62 -8.91
C SER A 133 -10.96 -1.95 -8.24
N ILE A 134 -11.32 -2.05 -6.96
CA ILE A 134 -11.45 -3.35 -6.28
C ILE A 134 -12.54 -4.16 -6.99
N ILE A 135 -12.28 -5.45 -7.20
CA ILE A 135 -13.22 -6.43 -7.73
C ILE A 135 -13.42 -7.61 -6.77
N SER A 136 -12.59 -7.73 -5.75
CA SER A 136 -12.74 -8.71 -4.67
C SER A 136 -12.00 -8.21 -3.43
N SER A 137 -12.59 -8.46 -2.26
CA SER A 137 -12.05 -8.21 -0.92
C SER A 137 -12.39 -9.40 -0.03
N GLY A 138 -11.50 -9.78 0.87
CA GLY A 138 -11.72 -10.88 1.79
C GLY A 138 -10.59 -11.08 2.78
N ILE A 139 -10.74 -12.13 3.58
CA ILE A 139 -9.72 -12.61 4.52
C ILE A 139 -9.28 -13.99 4.05
N SER A 140 -7.99 -14.27 4.12
CA SER A 140 -7.43 -15.57 3.74
C SER A 140 -8.08 -16.69 4.55
N ALA A 141 -8.48 -17.76 3.85
CA ALA A 141 -9.07 -18.95 4.46
C ALA A 141 -8.12 -19.70 5.41
N THR A 142 -6.81 -19.48 5.27
CA THR A 142 -5.77 -20.16 6.06
C THR A 142 -5.01 -19.24 7.01
N ASN A 143 -5.23 -17.92 6.91
CA ASN A 143 -4.61 -16.93 7.78
C ASN A 143 -5.57 -15.78 8.05
N SER A 144 -6.18 -15.77 9.24
CA SER A 144 -7.15 -14.75 9.65
C SER A 144 -6.57 -13.33 9.77
N ARG A 145 -5.24 -13.18 9.73
CA ARG A 145 -4.55 -11.88 9.74
C ARG A 145 -4.16 -11.39 8.35
N GLN A 146 -4.45 -12.17 7.30
CA GLN A 146 -4.17 -11.79 5.93
C GLN A 146 -5.45 -11.36 5.22
N TYR A 147 -5.51 -10.08 4.87
CA TYR A 147 -6.57 -9.51 4.04
C TYR A 147 -6.15 -9.58 2.58
N GLU A 148 -7.04 -10.10 1.75
CA GLU A 148 -6.79 -10.33 0.33
C GLU A 148 -7.69 -9.45 -0.51
N PHE A 149 -7.09 -8.78 -1.49
CA PHE A 149 -7.79 -7.87 -2.38
C PHE A 149 -7.42 -8.16 -3.81
N THR A 150 -8.35 -7.89 -4.73
CA THR A 150 -8.02 -7.83 -6.16
C THR A 150 -8.41 -6.47 -6.70
N ILE A 151 -7.44 -5.72 -7.20
CA ILE A 151 -7.65 -4.47 -7.92
C ILE A 151 -7.38 -4.72 -9.39
N SER A 152 -8.32 -4.31 -10.25
CA SER A 152 -8.18 -4.48 -11.69
C SER A 152 -8.25 -3.16 -12.42
N GLY A 153 -7.34 -2.96 -13.38
CA GLY A 153 -7.27 -1.78 -14.24
C GLY A 153 -6.19 -1.91 -15.33
N LYS A 154 -6.17 -0.98 -16.28
CA LYS A 154 -5.19 -0.94 -17.37
C LYS A 154 -3.75 -0.79 -16.86
N GLY A 155 -3.55 -0.04 -15.77
CA GLY A 155 -2.23 0.18 -15.15
C GLY A 155 -1.57 -1.09 -14.57
N ALA A 156 -2.31 -2.21 -14.45
CA ALA A 156 -1.75 -3.47 -13.99
C ALA A 156 -1.17 -4.33 -15.13
N CYS A 157 -1.34 -3.91 -16.38
CA CYS A 157 -0.85 -4.63 -17.54
C CYS A 157 0.67 -4.42 -17.70
N GLY A 158 1.42 -5.52 -17.74
CA GLY A 158 2.85 -5.47 -18.01
C GLY A 158 3.12 -5.15 -19.48
N TYR A 159 4.23 -4.48 -19.73
CA TYR A 159 4.78 -4.24 -21.07
C TYR A 159 5.94 -5.19 -21.27
N GLN A 160 5.95 -5.88 -22.42
CA GLN A 160 7.04 -6.78 -22.78
C GLN A 160 8.30 -5.94 -23.04
N MET A 161 9.41 -6.36 -22.44
CA MET A 161 10.74 -5.76 -22.65
C MET A 161 11.47 -6.43 -23.82
#